data_AF-A0A8J3GAF0-F1
#
_entry.id   AF-A0A8J3GAF0-F1
#
_cell.length_a   1.000
_cell.length_b   1.000
_cell.length_c   1.000
_cell.angle_alpha   90.00
_cell.angle_beta   90.00
_cell.angle_gamma   90.00
#
_symmetry.space_group_name_H-M   'P 1'
#
loop_
_entity.id
_entity.type
_entity.pdbx_description
1 polymer ?
#
loop_
_entity_poly.entity_id
_entity_poly.type
_entity_poly.pdbx_seq_one_letter_code
_entity_poly.pdbx_strand_id
1 'polypeptide(L)'
;MKSFELYSNLLRGQYEAQAIDSLVHFKSKNGIFEISCYESLTYQLKSYIDNCSYDEICSETNKNIWSEICIDGFIERSEFIPVIQRELELYWRTLYKEIKEEIGRTKHLDESKEESWRVFKSFIDLYNDAENIIELAYDFDETVLYPIAVISMMKILNADVCYGEYCELEFEAGNEWESIYFNNESWDLPFFYIRPYPY
;
A
#
# COMPACT_ATOMS: atom_id res chain seq x y z
N MET A 1 -23.60 3.43 8.82
CA MET A 1 -24.71 2.46 9.06
C MET A 1 -25.96 2.80 8.27
N LYS A 2 -26.66 3.92 8.52
CA LYS A 2 -27.86 4.28 7.73
C LYS A 2 -27.62 4.32 6.22
N SER A 3 -26.45 4.80 5.81
CA SER A 3 -26.07 4.85 4.39
C SER A 3 -25.88 3.46 3.76
N PHE A 4 -25.33 2.49 4.51
CA PHE A 4 -25.24 1.10 4.06
C PHE A 4 -26.64 0.46 3.95
N GLU A 5 -27.53 0.72 4.90
CA GLU A 5 -28.92 0.24 4.84
C GLU A 5 -29.68 0.81 3.65
N LEU A 6 -29.47 2.09 3.32
CA LEU A 6 -30.03 2.73 2.12
C LEU A 6 -29.49 2.13 0.82
N TYR A 7 -28.18 1.86 0.77
CA TYR A 7 -27.54 1.25 -0.40
C TYR A 7 -27.98 -0.22 -0.60
N SER A 8 -27.85 -1.03 0.44
CA SER A 8 -28.08 -2.48 0.38
C SER A 8 -29.55 -2.89 0.46
N ASN A 9 -30.46 -1.95 0.78
CA ASN A 9 -31.86 -2.20 1.16
C ASN A 9 -32.00 -3.20 2.33
N LEU A 10 -30.96 -3.37 3.15
CA LEU A 10 -30.98 -4.19 4.35
C LEU A 10 -31.34 -3.35 5.57
N LEU A 11 -32.07 -3.95 6.50
CA LEU A 11 -32.42 -3.38 7.79
C LEU A 11 -31.50 -3.92 8.89
N ARG A 12 -31.28 -3.13 9.95
CA ARG A 12 -30.58 -3.55 11.16
C ARG A 12 -31.09 -4.91 11.66
N GLY A 13 -30.16 -5.85 11.85
CA GLY A 13 -30.46 -7.25 12.21
C GLY A 13 -30.49 -8.20 11.01
N GLN A 14 -30.39 -7.71 9.78
CA GLN A 14 -30.22 -8.52 8.56
C GLN A 14 -28.75 -8.63 8.10
N TYR A 15 -27.85 -7.96 8.82
CA TYR A 15 -26.41 -7.97 8.56
C TYR A 15 -25.64 -7.90 9.88
N GLU A 16 -24.41 -8.39 9.86
CA GLU A 16 -23.40 -8.25 10.90
C GLU A 16 -22.30 -7.34 10.39
N ALA A 17 -21.85 -6.38 11.21
CA ALA A 17 -20.76 -5.48 10.87
C ALA A 17 -19.55 -5.82 11.73
N GLN A 18 -18.40 -6.02 11.09
CA GLN A 18 -17.12 -6.27 11.74
C GLN A 18 -16.08 -5.33 11.13
N ALA A 19 -15.34 -4.62 11.97
CA ALA A 19 -14.13 -3.94 11.53
C ALA A 19 -13.00 -4.98 11.48
N ILE A 20 -12.37 -5.12 10.32
CA ILE A 20 -11.17 -5.92 10.10
C ILE A 20 -10.15 -4.95 9.52
N ASP A 21 -9.10 -4.68 10.28
CA ASP A 21 -8.10 -3.66 9.97
C ASP A 21 -8.72 -2.27 9.71
N SER A 22 -8.51 -1.70 8.52
CA SER A 22 -9.08 -0.41 8.11
C SER A 22 -10.46 -0.53 7.44
N LEU A 23 -10.89 -1.76 7.13
CA LEU A 23 -12.12 -2.02 6.39
C LEU A 23 -13.25 -2.39 7.33
N VAL A 24 -14.45 -1.93 7.00
CA VAL A 24 -15.66 -2.40 7.67
C VAL A 24 -16.36 -3.41 6.78
N HIS A 25 -16.39 -4.65 7.24
CA HIS A 25 -17.05 -5.77 6.56
C HIS A 25 -18.49 -5.86 7.02
N PHE A 26 -19.42 -5.75 6.07
CA PHE A 26 -20.84 -5.97 6.29
C PHE A 26 -21.23 -7.33 5.71
N LYS A 27 -21.46 -8.31 6.59
CA LYS A 27 -21.85 -9.66 6.21
C LYS A 27 -23.37 -9.80 6.26
N SER A 28 -23.96 -10.23 5.15
CA SER A 28 -25.39 -10.51 5.03
C SER A 28 -25.62 -11.88 4.37
N LYS A 29 -26.90 -12.27 4.21
CA LYS A 29 -27.25 -13.45 3.40
C LYS A 29 -26.91 -13.29 1.91
N ASN A 30 -26.73 -12.05 1.45
CA ASN A 30 -26.49 -11.72 0.05
C ASN A 30 -24.99 -11.62 -0.30
N GLY A 31 -24.10 -11.76 0.69
CA GLY A 31 -22.66 -11.62 0.52
C GLY A 31 -22.02 -10.76 1.60
N ILE A 32 -20.72 -10.51 1.43
CA ILE A 32 -19.92 -9.61 2.25
C ILE A 32 -19.64 -8.35 1.42
N PHE A 33 -19.81 -7.19 2.04
CA PHE A 33 -19.44 -5.90 1.47
C PHE A 33 -18.28 -5.31 2.27
N GLU A 34 -17.28 -4.80 1.57
CA GLU A 34 -16.19 -4.02 2.16
C GLU A 34 -16.51 -2.54 2.05
N ILE A 35 -16.25 -1.80 3.12
CA ILE A 35 -16.42 -0.35 3.16
C ILE A 35 -15.12 0.30 3.60
N SER A 36 -14.69 1.32 2.85
CA SER A 36 -13.52 2.15 3.15
C SER A 36 -13.81 3.63 2.85
N CYS A 37 -12.94 4.52 3.32
CA CYS A 37 -12.91 5.93 2.97
C CYS A 37 -11.45 6.41 2.90
N TYR A 38 -11.24 7.66 2.48
CA TYR A 38 -9.91 8.24 2.39
C TYR A 38 -9.20 8.20 3.74
N GLU A 39 -9.91 8.51 4.82
CA GLU A 39 -9.32 8.51 6.16
C GLU A 39 -8.87 7.12 6.60
N SER A 40 -9.66 6.08 6.32
CA SER A 40 -9.30 4.70 6.71
C SER A 40 -8.15 4.15 5.88
N LEU A 41 -8.16 4.38 4.56
CA LEU A 41 -7.09 3.94 3.67
C LEU A 41 -5.80 4.71 3.95
N THR A 42 -5.86 6.03 4.11
CA THR A 42 -4.69 6.85 4.49
C THR A 42 -4.08 6.37 5.80
N TYR A 43 -4.92 6.09 6.80
CA TYR A 43 -4.43 5.56 8.09
C TYR A 43 -3.71 4.21 7.92
N GLN A 44 -4.24 3.32 7.08
CA GLN A 44 -3.64 2.02 6.78
C GLN A 44 -2.30 2.16 6.06
N LEU A 45 -2.26 2.93 4.97
CA LEU A 45 -1.03 3.19 4.21
C LEU A 45 0.03 3.81 5.12
N LYS A 46 -0.34 4.79 5.94
CA LYS A 46 0.56 5.39 6.93
C LYS A 46 1.09 4.37 7.93
N SER A 47 0.23 3.49 8.45
CA SER A 47 0.66 2.40 9.32
C SER A 47 1.69 1.51 8.63
N TYR A 48 1.51 1.20 7.35
CA TYR A 48 2.47 0.37 6.61
C TYR A 48 3.81 1.06 6.40
N ILE A 49 3.79 2.33 5.98
CA ILE A 49 5.02 3.09 5.74
C ILE A 49 5.77 3.38 7.05
N ASP A 50 5.07 3.86 8.09
CA ASP A 50 5.69 4.26 9.35
C ASP A 50 6.28 3.06 10.11
N ASN A 51 5.63 1.89 10.03
CA ASN A 51 6.13 0.66 10.66
C ASN A 51 7.10 -0.13 9.79
N CYS A 52 7.37 0.31 8.56
CA CYS A 52 8.14 -0.44 7.56
C CYS A 52 7.58 -1.86 7.39
N SER A 53 6.27 -1.97 7.18
CA SER A 53 5.53 -3.21 6.95
C SER A 53 5.72 -3.70 5.52
N TYR A 54 6.89 -4.27 5.21
CA TYR A 54 7.29 -4.65 3.84
C TYR A 54 6.29 -5.63 3.20
N ASP A 55 5.85 -6.63 3.95
CA ASP A 55 4.91 -7.66 3.47
C ASP A 55 3.54 -7.05 3.13
N GLU A 56 3.01 -6.18 3.99
CA GLU A 56 1.73 -5.51 3.73
C GLU A 56 1.80 -4.50 2.58
N ILE A 57 2.93 -3.81 2.40
CA ILE A 57 3.12 -2.97 1.19
C ILE A 57 3.09 -3.85 -0.06
N CYS A 58 3.67 -5.05 0.01
CA CYS A 58 3.67 -6.00 -1.10
C CYS A 58 2.28 -6.56 -1.41
N SER A 59 1.53 -7.00 -0.39
CA SER A 59 0.27 -7.74 -0.58
C SER A 59 -0.99 -6.87 -0.59
N GLU A 60 -0.99 -5.77 0.16
CA GLU A 60 -2.19 -4.95 0.42
C GLU A 60 -2.19 -3.62 -0.34
N THR A 61 -1.17 -3.35 -1.15
CA THR A 61 -1.11 -2.14 -1.99
C THR A 61 -0.90 -2.45 -3.46
N ASN A 62 -1.33 -1.53 -4.32
CA ASN A 62 -1.31 -1.67 -5.75
C ASN A 62 -0.07 -1.00 -6.34
N LYS A 63 0.84 -1.82 -6.89
CA LYS A 63 2.09 -1.34 -7.50
C LYS A 63 1.87 -0.32 -8.60
N ASN A 64 0.76 -0.42 -9.35
CA ASN A 64 0.49 0.48 -10.46
C ASN A 64 0.11 1.86 -9.94
N ILE A 65 -0.57 1.96 -8.79
CA ILE A 65 -0.89 3.24 -8.18
C ILE A 65 0.39 3.93 -7.69
N TRP A 66 1.26 3.20 -6.98
CA TRP A 66 2.55 3.76 -6.55
C TRP A 66 3.45 4.16 -7.72
N SER A 67 3.39 3.41 -8.81
CA SER A 67 4.08 3.73 -10.05
C SER A 67 3.67 5.09 -10.61
N GLU A 68 2.36 5.32 -10.77
CA GLU A 68 1.85 6.61 -11.28
C GLU A 68 2.28 7.76 -10.36
N ILE A 69 2.12 7.61 -9.04
CA ILE A 69 2.54 8.62 -8.04
C ILE A 69 4.04 8.93 -8.17
N CYS A 70 4.88 7.90 -8.34
CA CYS A 70 6.33 8.09 -8.48
C CYS A 70 6.71 8.82 -9.78
N ILE A 71 6.01 8.53 -10.88
CA ILE A 71 6.22 9.17 -12.18
C ILE A 71 5.86 10.65 -12.09
N ASP A 72 4.69 10.97 -11.54
CA ASP A 72 4.20 12.34 -11.38
C ASP A 72 5.07 13.16 -10.42
N GLY A 73 5.53 12.52 -9.35
CA GLY A 73 6.42 13.16 -8.37
C GLY A 73 7.84 13.43 -8.87
N PHE A 74 8.28 12.72 -9.91
CA PHE A 74 9.64 12.72 -10.49
C PHE A 74 10.77 12.78 -9.44
N ILE A 75 11.43 11.64 -9.20
CA ILE A 75 12.57 11.57 -8.27
C ILE A 75 13.88 11.39 -9.03
N GLU A 76 14.83 12.31 -8.83
CA GLU A 76 16.16 12.16 -9.41
C GLU A 76 16.92 10.99 -8.78
N ARG A 77 17.72 10.29 -9.60
CA ARG A 77 18.57 9.18 -9.15
C ARG A 77 19.47 9.54 -7.97
N SER A 78 20.00 10.77 -7.97
CA SER A 78 20.86 11.31 -6.91
C SER A 78 20.15 11.44 -5.57
N GLU A 79 18.83 11.57 -5.56
CA GLU A 79 18.01 11.64 -4.36
C GLU A 79 17.48 10.25 -3.97
N PHE A 80 17.03 9.46 -4.95
CA PHE A 80 16.37 8.19 -4.67
C PHE A 80 17.33 7.09 -4.19
N ILE A 81 18.44 6.89 -4.91
CA ILE A 81 19.36 5.77 -4.64
C ILE A 81 19.94 5.80 -3.22
N PRO A 82 20.39 6.95 -2.68
CA PRO A 82 20.90 7.00 -1.31
C PRO A 82 19.84 6.66 -0.25
N VAL A 83 18.56 6.96 -0.51
CA VAL A 83 17.47 6.62 0.42
C VAL A 83 17.18 5.13 0.35
N ILE A 84 17.03 4.55 -0.85
CA ILE A 84 16.84 3.10 -1.04
C ILE A 84 17.98 2.32 -0.38
N GLN A 85 19.24 2.73 -0.58
CA GLN A 85 20.38 2.07 0.05
C GLN A 85 20.26 2.06 1.58
N ARG A 86 19.88 3.20 2.18
CA ARG A 86 19.71 3.31 3.63
C ARG A 86 18.58 2.41 4.12
N GLU A 87 17.44 2.41 3.44
CA GLU A 87 16.31 1.56 3.79
C GLU A 87 16.64 0.07 3.66
N LEU A 88 17.42 -0.31 2.65
CA LEU A 88 17.92 -1.68 2.51
C LEU A 88 18.85 -2.10 3.66
N GLU A 89 19.73 -1.21 4.10
CA GLU A 89 20.56 -1.45 5.29
C GLU A 89 19.71 -1.59 6.56
N LEU A 90 18.64 -0.78 6.69
CA LEU A 90 17.71 -0.84 7.81
C LEU A 90 16.92 -2.16 7.81
N TYR A 91 16.37 -2.56 6.67
CA TYR A 91 15.65 -3.83 6.49
C TYR A 91 16.48 -5.00 7.01
N TRP A 92 17.69 -5.17 6.47
CA TRP A 92 18.55 -6.28 6.87
C TRP A 92 18.96 -6.19 8.33
N ARG A 93 19.22 -4.99 8.86
CA ARG A 93 19.55 -4.85 10.29
C ARG A 93 18.41 -5.29 11.20
N THR A 94 17.17 -4.95 10.85
CA THR A 94 15.97 -5.31 11.61
C THR A 94 15.72 -6.81 11.53
N LEU A 95 15.71 -7.38 10.31
CA LEU A 95 15.46 -8.80 10.10
C LEU A 95 16.49 -9.70 10.83
N TYR A 96 17.78 -9.34 10.78
CA TYR A 96 18.81 -10.07 11.53
C TYR A 96 18.57 -10.03 13.04
N LYS A 97 18.09 -8.90 13.57
CA LYS A 97 17.81 -8.75 15.00
C LYS A 97 16.64 -9.67 15.39
N GLU A 98 15.55 -9.63 14.65
CA GLU A 98 14.33 -10.42 14.91
C GLU A 98 14.61 -11.93 14.83
N ILE A 99 15.22 -12.39 13.74
CA ILE A 99 15.57 -13.81 13.58
C ILE A 99 16.56 -14.29 14.63
N LYS A 100 17.48 -13.42 15.08
CA LYS A 100 18.39 -13.76 16.18
C LYS A 100 17.65 -13.89 17.52
N GLU A 101 16.66 -13.05 17.77
CA GLU A 101 15.83 -13.11 18.98
C GLU A 101 14.92 -14.36 18.98
N GLU A 102 14.38 -14.76 17.82
CA GLU A 102 13.46 -15.89 17.69
C GLU A 102 14.15 -17.26 17.55
N ILE A 103 15.15 -17.35 16.67
CA ILE A 103 15.75 -18.62 16.23
C ILE A 103 17.21 -18.77 16.73
N GLY A 104 17.87 -17.66 17.09
CA GLY A 104 19.23 -17.66 17.62
C GLY A 104 20.33 -17.91 16.59
N ARG A 105 20.00 -18.12 15.31
CA ARG A 105 20.95 -18.38 14.21
C ARG A 105 20.58 -17.57 12.97
N THR A 106 21.54 -16.82 12.42
CA THR A 106 21.31 -15.90 11.29
C THR A 106 22.13 -16.23 10.04
N LYS A 107 22.91 -17.33 10.02
CA LYS A 107 23.83 -17.64 8.91
C LYS A 107 23.14 -17.77 7.54
N HIS A 108 21.89 -18.20 7.51
CA HIS A 108 21.10 -18.32 6.28
C HIS A 108 20.71 -16.96 5.70
N LEU A 109 20.73 -15.89 6.51
CA LEU A 109 20.44 -14.53 6.06
C LEU A 109 21.60 -13.89 5.30
N ASP A 110 22.84 -14.38 5.50
CA ASP A 110 24.02 -13.81 4.85
C ASP A 110 23.94 -13.95 3.32
N GLU A 111 23.52 -15.13 2.83
CA GLU A 111 23.35 -15.40 1.41
C GLU A 111 22.20 -14.56 0.80
N SER A 112 21.04 -14.50 1.48
CA SER A 112 19.90 -13.69 1.03
C SER A 112 20.24 -12.19 1.00
N LYS A 113 21.02 -11.72 1.98
CA LYS A 113 21.50 -10.35 2.02
C LYS A 113 22.43 -10.05 0.85
N GLU A 114 23.40 -10.92 0.58
CA GLU A 114 24.30 -10.76 -0.56
C GLU A 114 23.55 -10.76 -1.90
N GLU A 115 22.52 -11.59 -2.05
CA GLU A 115 21.65 -11.57 -3.23
C GLU A 115 20.92 -10.23 -3.38
N SER A 116 20.27 -9.77 -2.32
CA SER A 116 19.56 -8.49 -2.31
C SER A 116 20.47 -7.29 -2.67
N TRP A 117 21.73 -7.30 -2.22
CA TRP A 117 22.72 -6.29 -2.63
C TRP A 117 23.14 -6.39 -4.09
N ARG A 118 23.16 -7.59 -4.68
CA ARG A 118 23.42 -7.78 -6.12
C ARG A 118 22.24 -7.28 -6.96
N VAL A 119 21.03 -7.62 -6.55
CA VAL A 119 19.79 -7.12 -7.17
C VAL A 119 19.76 -5.59 -7.14
N PHE A 120 20.04 -4.98 -5.99
CA PHE A 120 20.07 -3.52 -5.85
C PHE A 120 21.11 -2.84 -6.76
N LYS A 121 22.29 -3.44 -6.97
CA LYS A 121 23.27 -2.91 -7.92
C LYS A 121 22.76 -2.92 -9.36
N SER A 122 22.13 -4.01 -9.78
CA SER A 122 21.52 -4.11 -11.10
C SER A 122 20.40 -3.08 -11.29
N PHE A 123 19.58 -2.87 -10.25
CA PHE A 123 18.57 -1.82 -10.22
C PHE A 123 19.18 -0.42 -10.40
N ILE A 124 20.28 -0.11 -9.67
CA ILE A 124 20.99 1.18 -9.80
C ILE A 124 21.49 1.42 -11.22
N ASP A 125 21.98 0.37 -11.89
CA ASP A 125 22.55 0.46 -13.23
C ASP A 125 21.48 0.75 -14.30
N LEU A 126 20.25 0.25 -14.11
CA LEU A 126 19.13 0.45 -15.03
C LEU A 126 18.24 1.65 -14.68
N TYR A 127 18.44 2.30 -13.54
CA TYR A 127 17.58 3.38 -13.05
C TYR A 127 17.31 4.47 -14.10
N ASN A 128 18.36 4.98 -14.76
CA ASN A 128 18.21 6.09 -15.72
C ASN A 128 17.56 5.67 -17.05
N ASP A 129 17.55 4.37 -17.33
CA ASP A 129 16.97 3.81 -18.56
C ASP A 129 15.51 3.36 -18.34
N ALA A 130 15.03 3.37 -17.10
CA ALA A 130 13.68 3.00 -16.74
C ALA A 130 12.75 4.23 -16.73
N GLU A 131 11.58 4.08 -17.34
CA GLU A 131 10.52 5.09 -17.31
C GLU A 131 9.79 5.10 -15.96
N ASN A 132 9.74 3.94 -15.29
CA ASN A 132 9.02 3.73 -14.04
C ASN A 132 9.90 2.99 -13.03
N ILE A 133 10.32 3.69 -11.99
CA ILE A 133 11.27 3.16 -11.00
C ILE A 133 10.60 2.18 -10.04
N ILE A 134 9.32 2.37 -9.72
CA ILE A 134 8.58 1.47 -8.84
C ILE A 134 8.36 0.12 -9.55
N GLU A 135 7.97 0.15 -10.82
CA GLU A 135 7.85 -1.06 -11.64
C GLU A 135 9.21 -1.76 -11.81
N LEU A 136 10.28 -1.00 -12.06
CA LEU A 136 11.63 -1.56 -12.11
C LEU A 136 11.99 -2.29 -10.79
N ALA A 137 11.71 -1.67 -9.63
CA ALA A 137 11.98 -2.27 -8.34
C ALA A 137 11.17 -3.57 -8.13
N TYR A 138 9.91 -3.57 -8.53
CA TYR A 138 9.01 -4.73 -8.48
C TYR A 138 9.51 -5.88 -9.36
N ASP A 139 9.92 -5.60 -10.58
CA ASP A 139 10.41 -6.62 -11.52
C ASP A 139 11.71 -7.27 -11.07
N PHE A 140 12.55 -6.53 -10.33
CA PHE A 140 13.79 -7.06 -9.76
C PHE A 140 13.55 -7.88 -8.49
N ASP A 141 12.74 -7.37 -7.56
CA ASP A 141 12.41 -8.02 -6.31
C ASP A 141 11.16 -7.39 -5.70
N GLU A 142 10.02 -8.05 -5.96
CA GLU A 142 8.70 -7.72 -5.42
C GLU A 142 8.67 -7.70 -3.88
N THR A 143 9.47 -8.53 -3.22
CA THR A 143 9.32 -8.81 -1.79
C THR A 143 10.16 -7.89 -0.89
N VAL A 144 11.30 -7.40 -1.38
CA VAL A 144 12.20 -6.55 -0.59
C VAL A 144 12.42 -5.21 -1.28
N LEU A 145 12.81 -5.21 -2.56
CA LEU A 145 13.20 -3.98 -3.23
C LEU A 145 12.01 -3.08 -3.54
N TYR A 146 10.89 -3.63 -3.99
CA TYR A 146 9.68 -2.85 -4.25
C TYR A 146 9.13 -2.14 -3.01
N PRO A 147 8.90 -2.80 -1.86
CA PRO A 147 8.43 -2.12 -0.66
C PRO A 147 9.43 -1.07 -0.16
N ILE A 148 10.73 -1.34 -0.27
CA ILE A 148 11.78 -0.37 0.03
C ILE A 148 11.70 0.85 -0.88
N ALA A 149 11.45 0.66 -2.18
CA ALA A 149 11.31 1.75 -3.14
C ALA A 149 10.10 2.62 -2.80
N VAL A 150 8.96 2.02 -2.45
CA VAL A 150 7.76 2.74 -1.99
C VAL A 150 8.05 3.53 -0.71
N ILE A 151 8.64 2.92 0.33
CA ILE A 151 9.00 3.63 1.58
C ILE A 151 9.97 4.78 1.28
N SER A 152 10.95 4.55 0.40
CA SER A 152 11.95 5.56 0.03
C SER A 152 11.31 6.72 -0.72
N MET A 153 10.37 6.46 -1.63
CA MET A 153 9.58 7.48 -2.33
C MET A 153 8.79 8.33 -1.33
N MET A 154 8.11 7.69 -0.38
CA MET A 154 7.32 8.36 0.67
C MET A 154 8.18 9.21 1.62
N LYS A 155 9.48 8.94 1.73
CA LYS A 155 10.44 9.74 2.49
C LYS A 155 10.97 10.95 1.73
N ILE A 156 10.89 10.94 0.40
CA ILE A 156 11.40 12.00 -0.48
C ILE A 156 10.27 12.95 -0.85
N LEU A 157 9.14 12.40 -1.28
CA LEU A 157 7.96 13.16 -1.68
C LEU A 157 7.14 13.60 -0.46
N ASN A 158 6.18 14.50 -0.70
CA ASN A 158 5.23 14.88 0.33
C ASN A 158 4.23 13.74 0.58
N ALA A 159 4.45 12.99 1.65
CA ALA A 159 3.64 11.82 2.01
C ALA A 159 2.13 12.10 2.05
N ASP A 160 1.69 13.26 2.56
CA ASP A 160 0.26 13.59 2.63
C ASP A 160 -0.37 13.74 1.24
N VAL A 161 0.40 14.26 0.28
CA VAL A 161 -0.03 14.35 -1.14
C VAL A 161 -0.09 12.95 -1.74
N CYS A 162 0.96 12.14 -1.55
CA CYS A 162 1.01 10.77 -2.06
C CYS A 162 -0.14 9.91 -1.52
N TYR A 163 -0.51 10.04 -0.23
CA TYR A 163 -1.67 9.31 0.32
C TYR A 163 -2.99 9.76 -0.31
N GLY A 164 -3.15 11.06 -0.57
CA GLY A 164 -4.32 11.61 -1.24
C GLY A 164 -4.46 11.07 -2.67
N GLU A 165 -3.38 11.14 -3.45
CA GLU A 165 -3.33 10.61 -4.81
C GLU A 165 -3.56 9.10 -4.85
N TYR A 166 -2.98 8.36 -3.90
CA TYR A 166 -3.22 6.92 -3.80
C TYR A 166 -4.70 6.62 -3.57
N CYS A 167 -5.36 7.33 -2.65
CA CYS A 167 -6.79 7.14 -2.39
C CYS A 167 -7.64 7.46 -3.62
N GLU A 168 -7.32 8.54 -4.34
CA GLU A 168 -8.02 8.92 -5.56
C GLU A 168 -7.90 7.85 -6.65
N LEU A 169 -6.69 7.35 -6.88
CA LEU A 169 -6.48 6.30 -7.88
C LEU A 169 -7.11 4.96 -7.46
N GLU A 170 -7.05 4.59 -6.19
CA GLU A 170 -7.63 3.35 -5.67
C GLU A 170 -9.16 3.36 -5.82
N PHE A 171 -9.79 4.46 -5.42
CA PHE A 171 -11.24 4.54 -5.36
C PHE A 171 -11.92 5.02 -6.64
N GLU A 172 -11.28 5.90 -7.42
CA GLU A 172 -11.92 6.60 -8.54
C GLU A 172 -11.38 6.17 -9.90
N ALA A 173 -10.12 5.72 -9.99
CA ALA A 173 -9.58 5.16 -11.23
C ALA A 173 -9.87 3.64 -11.37
N GLY A 174 -10.17 2.96 -10.26
CA GLY A 174 -10.61 1.57 -10.23
C GLY A 174 -12.09 1.39 -10.58
N ASN A 175 -12.44 0.26 -11.20
CA ASN A 175 -13.84 -0.08 -11.49
C ASN A 175 -14.51 -0.91 -10.36
N GLU A 176 -13.81 -1.14 -9.26
CA GLU A 176 -14.25 -2.06 -8.21
C GLU A 176 -15.05 -1.37 -7.10
N TRP A 177 -14.73 -0.11 -6.81
CA TRP A 177 -15.32 0.66 -5.75
C TRP A 177 -16.49 1.50 -6.26
N GLU A 178 -17.61 1.47 -5.54
CA GLU A 178 -18.76 2.32 -5.78
C GLU A 178 -18.81 3.44 -4.73
N SER A 179 -18.94 4.69 -5.18
CA SER A 179 -19.00 5.86 -4.31
C SER A 179 -20.42 6.10 -3.79
N ILE A 180 -20.58 6.21 -2.46
CA ILE A 180 -21.88 6.40 -1.82
C ILE A 180 -22.01 7.78 -1.17
N TYR A 181 -23.00 8.55 -1.63
CA TYR A 181 -23.28 9.91 -1.16
C TYR A 181 -24.46 9.95 -0.18
N PHE A 182 -24.39 10.80 0.83
CA PHE A 182 -25.48 11.04 1.77
C PHE A 182 -26.15 12.38 1.43
N ASN A 183 -27.37 12.33 0.90
CA ASN A 183 -28.17 13.44 0.35
C ASN A 183 -27.65 14.05 -0.96
N ASN A 184 -28.54 14.12 -1.96
CA ASN A 184 -28.34 14.71 -3.30
C ASN A 184 -28.04 16.23 -3.32
N GLU A 185 -27.80 16.87 -2.17
CA GLU A 185 -27.68 18.33 -2.05
C GLU A 185 -26.22 18.81 -1.92
N SER A 186 -25.27 17.90 -1.69
CA SER A 186 -23.85 18.21 -1.55
C SER A 186 -23.05 17.31 -2.46
N TRP A 187 -22.65 17.85 -3.62
CA TRP A 187 -21.82 17.18 -4.62
C TRP A 187 -20.35 17.07 -4.22
N ASP A 188 -19.97 17.64 -3.07
CA ASP A 188 -18.56 17.87 -2.76
C ASP A 188 -17.81 16.67 -2.16
N LEU A 189 -18.45 15.60 -1.68
CA LEU A 189 -17.72 14.46 -1.10
C LEU A 189 -18.51 13.13 -1.16
N PRO A 190 -17.90 12.00 -1.58
CA PRO A 190 -18.40 10.67 -1.24
C PRO A 190 -18.21 10.42 0.27
N PHE A 191 -19.19 9.79 0.93
CA PHE A 191 -19.11 9.56 2.39
C PHE A 191 -18.52 8.19 2.75
N PHE A 192 -18.33 7.31 1.76
CA PHE A 192 -17.51 6.10 1.79
C PHE A 192 -17.55 5.44 0.41
N TYR A 193 -16.63 4.51 0.18
CA TYR A 193 -16.60 3.62 -0.98
C TYR A 193 -16.97 2.22 -0.54
N ILE A 194 -17.72 1.50 -1.37
CA ILE A 194 -18.18 0.14 -1.11
C ILE A 194 -17.86 -0.77 -2.29
N ARG A 195 -17.43 -2.00 -2.02
CA ARG A 195 -17.31 -3.05 -3.04
C ARG A 195 -17.79 -4.40 -2.50
N PRO A 196 -18.29 -5.30 -3.35
CA PRO A 196 -18.54 -6.69 -2.96
C PRO A 196 -17.21 -7.42 -2.72
N TYR A 197 -17.12 -8.18 -1.63
CA TYR A 197 -15.96 -9.03 -1.38
C TYR A 197 -15.99 -10.23 -2.35
N PRO A 198 -14.96 -10.44 -3.19
CA PRO A 198 -14.92 -11.61 -4.07
C PRO A 198 -14.76 -12.90 -3.24
N TYR A 199 -15.62 -13.87 -3.50
CA TYR A 199 -15.56 -15.23 -2.92
C TYR A 199 -14.56 -16.12 -3.67
#